data_AF-A0A7C4RCF8-F1
#
_entry.id   AF-A0A7C4RCF8-F1
#
_cell.length_a   1.000
_cell.length_b   1.000
_cell.length_c   1.000
_cell.angle_alpha   90.00
_cell.angle_beta   90.00
_cell.angle_gamma   90.00
#
_symmetry.space_group_name_H-M   'P 1'
#
loop_
_entity.id
_entity.type
_entity.pdbx_description
1 polymer ?
#
loop_
_entity_poly.entity_id
_entity_poly.type
_entity_poly.pdbx_seq_one_letter_code
_entity_poly.pdbx_strand_id
1 'polypeptide(L)'
;MIDINITQIDFGTILIILLIIMLIISLLPNLLRSENREKRQPAKIYAVISCLNCDYSETRDYVPGDYVGKILENRRCPKCDSPMYIKGIYAVYQEKTEESLKSR
;
A
#
# COMPACT_ATOMS: atom_id res chain seq x y z
N MET A 1 44.83 9.02 12.28
CA MET A 1 44.66 10.42 12.73
C MET A 1 44.87 11.25 11.49
N ILE A 2 43.83 11.90 10.97
CA ILE A 2 43.93 12.71 9.75
C ILE A 2 44.28 14.12 10.22
N ASP A 3 45.55 14.52 10.08
CA ASP A 3 45.99 15.86 10.44
C ASP A 3 45.57 16.83 9.33
N ILE A 4 44.37 17.39 9.48
CA ILE A 4 43.81 18.38 8.53
C ILE A 4 44.54 19.71 8.79
N ASN A 5 45.48 20.05 7.91
CA ASN A 5 46.20 21.32 7.98
C ASN A 5 45.32 22.47 7.43
N ILE A 6 44.64 23.17 8.32
CA ILE A 6 43.64 24.22 8.02
C ILE A 6 44.26 25.47 7.36
N THR A 7 45.59 25.60 7.39
CA THR A 7 46.32 26.81 6.93
C THR A 7 46.59 26.87 5.42
N GLN A 8 46.25 25.82 4.66
CA GLN A 8 46.48 25.74 3.20
C GLN A 8 45.22 25.28 2.44
N ILE A 9 44.05 25.79 2.86
CA ILE A 9 42.78 25.49 2.20
C ILE A 9 42.67 26.35 0.94
N ASP A 10 43.00 25.78 -0.22
CA ASP A 10 42.85 26.45 -1.51
C ASP A 10 41.38 26.67 -1.88
N PHE A 11 41.08 27.72 -2.63
CA PHE A 11 39.71 28.04 -3.07
C PHE A 11 38.99 26.87 -3.78
N GLY A 12 39.75 26.06 -4.54
CA GLY A 12 39.22 24.85 -5.18
C GLY A 12 38.75 23.79 -4.18
N THR A 13 39.44 23.64 -3.05
CA THR A 13 39.03 22.69 -2.00
C THR A 13 37.75 23.13 -1.29
N ILE A 14 37.57 24.43 -1.09
CA ILE A 14 36.33 25.01 -0.53
C ILE A 14 35.15 24.75 -1.47
N LEU A 15 35.35 24.94 -2.78
CA LEU A 15 34.32 24.70 -3.79
C LEU A 15 33.91 23.21 -3.84
N ILE A 16 34.88 22.30 -3.76
CA ILE A 16 34.61 20.85 -3.73
C ILE A 16 33.85 20.45 -2.47
N ILE A 17 34.24 20.95 -1.30
CA ILE A 17 33.55 20.67 -0.03
C ILE A 17 32.10 21.17 -0.09
N LEU A 18 31.87 22.36 -0.66
CA LEU A 18 30.53 22.93 -0.81
C LEU A 18 29.64 22.05 -1.72
N LEU A 19 30.18 21.56 -2.83
CA LEU A 19 29.45 20.66 -3.74
C LEU A 19 29.09 19.33 -3.06
N ILE A 20 30.01 18.76 -2.27
CA ILE A 20 29.77 17.53 -1.51
C ILE A 20 28.67 17.75 -0.46
N ILE A 21 28.70 18.87 0.26
CA ILE A 21 27.68 19.22 1.25
C ILE A 21 26.31 19.38 0.58
N MET A 22 26.22 20.07 -0.56
CA MET A 22 24.99 20.20 -1.34
C MET A 22 24.41 18.84 -1.78
N LEU A 23 25.27 17.94 -2.22
CA LEU A 23 24.86 16.60 -2.63
C LEU A 23 24.34 15.78 -1.45
N ILE A 24 25.00 15.85 -0.29
CA ILE A 24 24.54 15.18 0.94
C ILE A 24 23.19 15.74 1.39
N ILE A 25 23.00 17.06 1.39
CA ILE A 25 21.73 17.71 1.76
C ILE A 25 20.60 17.29 0.82
N SER A 26 20.89 17.09 -0.48
CA SER A 26 19.87 16.65 -1.45
C SER A 26 19.40 15.20 -1.25
N LEU A 27 20.26 14.33 -0.71
CA LEU A 27 19.97 12.92 -0.47
C LEU A 27 19.31 12.66 0.89
N LEU A 28 19.62 13.51 1.88
CA LEU A 28 19.08 13.42 3.23
C LEU A 28 17.54 13.39 3.30
N PRO A 29 16.77 14.22 2.57
CA PRO A 29 15.32 14.16 2.62
C PRO A 29 14.76 12.89 1.98
N ASN A 30 15.45 12.23 1.04
CA ASN A 30 14.97 10.97 0.47
C ASN A 30 15.09 9.81 1.47
N LEU A 31 16.15 9.83 2.29
CA LEU A 31 16.36 8.84 3.36
C LEU A 31 15.48 9.11 4.58
N LEU A 32 15.28 10.39 4.92
CA LEU A 32 14.40 10.83 6.00
C LEU A 32 12.93 10.86 5.60
N ARG A 33 12.62 10.73 4.30
CA ARG A 33 11.31 10.34 3.81
C ARG A 33 11.10 8.86 4.12
N SER A 34 11.12 8.58 5.42
CA SER A 34 10.40 7.48 6.03
C SER A 34 9.07 7.47 5.33
N GLU A 35 8.85 6.37 4.64
CA GLU A 35 7.60 6.06 3.99
C GLU A 35 6.55 6.13 5.09
N ASN A 36 5.99 7.31 5.30
CA ASN A 36 4.72 7.49 5.93
C ASN A 36 3.76 6.88 4.89
N ARG A 37 3.82 5.55 4.74
CA ARG A 37 2.64 4.72 4.53
C ARG A 37 1.81 5.07 5.74
N GLU A 38 1.15 6.23 5.63
CA GLU A 38 -0.09 6.58 6.27
C GLU A 38 -0.73 5.25 6.56
N LYS A 39 -0.69 4.83 7.84
CA LYS A 39 -1.03 3.48 8.28
C LYS A 39 -2.34 3.18 7.59
N ARG A 40 -2.28 2.47 6.45
CA ARG A 40 -3.43 2.37 5.56
C ARG A 40 -4.43 1.69 6.45
N GLN A 41 -5.48 2.44 6.82
CA GLN A 41 -6.43 1.98 7.81
C GLN A 41 -6.80 0.55 7.42
N PRO A 42 -6.87 -0.41 8.37
CA PRO A 42 -7.03 -1.80 8.03
C PRO A 42 -8.23 -1.94 7.09
N ALA A 43 -7.94 -2.17 5.82
CA ALA A 43 -8.96 -2.19 4.78
C ALA A 43 -9.53 -3.60 4.77
N LYS A 44 -10.84 -3.72 4.93
CA LYS A 44 -11.50 -5.01 4.82
C LYS A 44 -11.75 -5.29 3.34
N ILE A 45 -11.20 -6.40 2.84
CA ILE A 45 -11.29 -6.78 1.43
C ILE A 45 -12.45 -7.74 1.24
N TYR A 46 -13.28 -7.45 0.25
CA TYR A 46 -14.45 -8.23 -0.11
C TYR A 46 -14.35 -8.72 -1.55
N ALA A 47 -14.95 -9.88 -1.80
CA ALA A 47 -15.14 -10.46 -3.13
C ALA A 47 -16.63 -10.55 -3.44
N VAL A 48 -17.01 -10.06 -4.63
CA VAL A 48 -18.36 -10.20 -5.20
C VAL A 48 -18.40 -11.48 -6.01
N ILE A 49 -19.29 -12.38 -5.64
CA ILE A 49 -19.57 -13.61 -6.38
C ILE A 49 -20.84 -13.40 -7.20
N SER A 50 -20.82 -13.77 -8.48
CA SER A 50 -21.97 -13.68 -9.38
C SER A 50 -22.25 -15.03 -10.03
N CYS A 51 -23.51 -15.31 -10.30
CA CYS A 51 -23.92 -16.45 -11.11
C CYS A 51 -23.55 -16.20 -12.59
N LEU A 52 -23.21 -17.27 -13.33
CA LEU A 52 -23.01 -17.18 -14.78
C LEU A 52 -24.32 -17.10 -15.59
N ASN A 53 -25.43 -17.59 -15.03
CA ASN A 53 -26.67 -17.82 -15.78
C ASN A 53 -27.86 -16.95 -15.35
N CYS A 54 -27.76 -16.24 -14.22
CA CYS A 54 -28.83 -15.37 -13.73
C CYS A 54 -28.26 -14.17 -12.94
N ASP A 55 -29.13 -13.24 -12.55
CA ASP A 55 -28.72 -12.00 -11.88
C ASP A 55 -28.43 -12.15 -10.38
N TYR A 56 -28.21 -13.37 -9.90
CA TYR A 56 -27.87 -13.59 -8.49
C TYR A 56 -26.40 -13.25 -8.22
N SER A 57 -26.18 -12.41 -7.22
CA SER A 57 -24.84 -12.08 -6.70
C SER A 57 -24.84 -11.98 -5.19
N GLU A 58 -23.72 -12.33 -4.57
CA GLU A 58 -23.46 -12.19 -3.13
C GLU A 58 -22.07 -11.62 -2.88
N THR A 59 -21.88 -10.98 -1.73
CA THR A 59 -20.57 -10.47 -1.29
C THR A 59 -20.07 -11.31 -0.13
N ARG A 60 -18.78 -11.66 -0.13
CA ARG A 60 -18.11 -12.35 0.98
C ARG A 60 -16.74 -11.76 1.28
N ASP A 61 -16.17 -12.15 2.41
CA ASP A 61 -14.78 -11.82 2.74
C ASP A 61 -13.82 -12.45 1.73
N TYR A 62 -12.78 -11.69 1.37
CA TYR A 62 -11.72 -12.16 0.49
C TYR A 62 -10.97 -13.33 1.11
N VAL A 63 -10.67 -14.35 0.29
CA VAL A 63 -9.85 -15.50 0.69
C VAL A 63 -8.60 -15.52 -0.19
N PRO A 64 -7.40 -15.80 0.37
CA PRO A 64 -6.19 -15.93 -0.41
C PRO A 64 -6.36 -16.89 -1.59
N GLY A 65 -5.94 -16.45 -2.78
CA GLY A 65 -6.14 -17.19 -4.03
C GLY A 65 -7.45 -16.89 -4.76
N ASP A 66 -8.25 -15.95 -4.28
CA ASP A 66 -9.33 -15.35 -5.07
C ASP A 66 -8.79 -14.37 -6.11
N TYR A 67 -9.34 -14.45 -7.32
CA TYR A 67 -9.05 -13.52 -8.42
C TYR A 67 -10.33 -13.30 -9.24
N VAL A 68 -10.43 -12.14 -9.89
CA VAL A 68 -11.58 -11.79 -10.74
C VAL A 68 -11.64 -12.77 -11.93
N GLY A 69 -12.82 -13.35 -12.16
CA GLY A 69 -13.05 -14.38 -13.17
C GLY A 69 -12.90 -15.82 -12.68
N LYS A 70 -12.41 -16.05 -11.45
CA LYS A 70 -12.29 -17.41 -10.89
C LYS A 70 -13.65 -18.09 -10.78
N ILE A 71 -13.78 -19.28 -11.38
CA ILE A 71 -14.93 -20.17 -11.20
C ILE A 71 -14.85 -20.84 -9.83
N LEU A 72 -15.91 -20.79 -9.05
CA LEU A 72 -15.99 -21.39 -7.71
C LEU A 72 -16.64 -22.78 -7.82
N GLU A 73 -15.81 -23.81 -7.94
CA GLU A 73 -16.29 -25.20 -8.09
C GLU A 73 -17.15 -25.68 -6.91
N ASN A 74 -16.84 -25.21 -5.69
CA ASN A 74 -17.54 -25.58 -4.46
C ASN A 74 -18.77 -24.71 -4.15
N ARG A 75 -19.18 -23.81 -5.06
CA ARG A 75 -20.32 -22.91 -4.89
C ARG A 75 -21.21 -22.95 -6.13
N ARG A 76 -22.47 -23.35 -5.92
CA ARG A 76 -23.52 -23.27 -6.94
C ARG A 76 -24.52 -22.18 -6.61
N CYS A 77 -25.14 -21.63 -7.66
CA CYS A 77 -26.16 -20.62 -7.49
C CYS A 77 -27.40 -21.21 -6.79
N PRO A 78 -27.90 -20.62 -5.69
CA PRO A 78 -29.08 -21.13 -4.99
C PRO A 78 -30.38 -20.96 -5.78
N LYS A 79 -30.38 -20.18 -6.89
CA LYS A 79 -31.57 -19.97 -7.73
C LYS A 79 -31.67 -20.91 -8.93
N CYS A 80 -30.54 -21.26 -9.54
CA CYS A 80 -30.54 -22.00 -10.82
C CYS A 80 -29.44 -23.08 -10.92
N ASP A 81 -28.77 -23.39 -9.80
CA ASP A 81 -27.73 -24.41 -9.67
C ASP A 81 -26.54 -24.28 -10.64
N SER A 82 -26.41 -23.13 -11.31
CA SER A 82 -25.32 -22.86 -12.24
C SER A 82 -24.02 -22.53 -11.49
N PRO A 83 -22.84 -22.73 -12.12
CA PRO A 83 -21.57 -22.32 -11.55
C PRO A 83 -21.56 -20.82 -11.25
N MET A 84 -20.81 -20.44 -10.22
CA MET A 84 -20.60 -19.05 -9.84
C MET A 84 -19.15 -18.64 -10.03
N TYR A 85 -18.92 -17.35 -10.24
CA TYR A 85 -17.59 -16.78 -10.45
C TYR A 85 -17.38 -15.51 -9.65
N ILE A 86 -16.12 -15.15 -9.41
CA ILE A 86 -15.76 -13.90 -8.76
C ILE A 86 -15.88 -12.76 -9.77
N LYS A 87 -16.88 -11.90 -9.63
CA LYS A 87 -17.14 -10.75 -10.49
C LYS A 87 -16.22 -9.57 -10.19
N GLY A 88 -15.83 -9.39 -8.93
CA GLY A 88 -15.00 -8.27 -8.52
C GLY A 88 -14.43 -8.44 -7.11
N ILE A 89 -13.34 -7.73 -6.82
CA ILE A 89 -12.70 -7.69 -5.51
C ILE A 89 -12.44 -6.21 -5.20
N TYR A 90 -12.85 -5.76 -4.01
CA TYR A 90 -12.72 -4.36 -3.60
C TYR A 90 -12.36 -4.24 -2.13
N ALA A 91 -11.69 -3.15 -1.77
CA ALA A 91 -11.34 -2.82 -0.41
C ALA A 91 -12.30 -1.77 0.14
N VAL A 92 -12.81 -1.98 1.35
CA VAL A 92 -13.55 -0.98 2.12
C VAL A 92 -12.61 -0.44 3.18
N TYR A 93 -12.28 0.84 3.05
CA TYR A 93 -11.54 1.57 4.07
C TYR A 93 -12.55 2.01 5.14
N GLN A 94 -12.32 1.58 6.38
CA GLN A 94 -13.06 2.15 7.50
C GLN A 94 -12.58 3.59 7.66
N GLU A 95 -13.49 4.55 7.69
CA GLU A 95 -13.16 5.88 8.20
C GLU A 95 -12.97 5.75 9.72
N LYS A 96 -12.05 6.51 10.31
CA LYS A 96 -11.89 6.52 11.77
C LYS A 96 -13.19 7.04 12.38
N THR A 97 -14.08 6.16 12.80
CA THR A 97 -15.19 6.56 13.65
C THR A 97 -14.58 7.08 14.96
N GLU A 98 -14.98 8.29 15.34
CA GLU A 98 -14.47 9.05 16.50
C GLU A 98 -14.58 8.27 17.83
N GLU A 99 -15.38 7.20 17.88
CA GLU A 99 -15.52 6.30 19.03
C GLU A 99 -14.21 5.58 19.43
N SER A 100 -13.26 5.37 18.52
CA SER A 100 -11.97 4.74 18.86
C SER A 100 -10.94 5.71 19.47
N LEU A 101 -11.19 7.03 19.43
CA LEU A 101 -10.31 8.03 20.05
C LEU A 101 -10.69 8.36 21.50
N LYS A 102 -11.86 7.94 21.99
CA LYS A 102 -12.32 8.23 23.36
C LYS A 102 -11.88 7.20 24.41
N SER A 103 -11.26 6.09 24.01
CA SER A 103 -10.82 5.03 24.93
C SER A 103 -9.31 5.03 25.21
N ARG A 104 -8.61 6.15 25.00
CA ARG A 104 -7.21 6.35 25.39
C ARG A 104 -7.05 7.55 26.30
#